data_AF-B4MU28-F1
#
_entry.id   AF-B4MU28-F1
#
_cell.length_a   1.000
_cell.length_b   1.000
_cell.length_c   1.000
_cell.angle_alpha   90.00
_cell.angle_beta   90.00
_cell.angle_gamma   90.00
#
_symmetry.space_group_name_H-M   'P 1'
#
loop_
_entity.id
_entity.type
_entity.pdbx_description
1 polymer ?
#
loop_
_entity_poly.entity_id
_entity_poly.type
_entity_poly.pdbx_seq_one_letter_code
_entity_poly.pdbx_strand_id
1 'polypeptide(L)'
;MVKSFTGTAIVSAGNGRLGITKKLVLWSVLILQIGFIGCIWLLQMSYNGQEQQQQMQQSISGSWDLDAKDWRGRRVNFVKNHKRKGGGEEARFSGGGVHCPRHPHENVNRYDLDFYQMKVERLNNTNLMEAAAYEEDLEPSLWCYRQGTLNESHVNEVDYLMAPLQCKCASGWHGRDCGQPEIIWRALMTLSRVSKRAGIAASPLQLREASGSNLHRLYYMLELGPWELLNLDLLELQLIALIEVVDYFLIYYVNHNGSKQQEQHQHTVEAMLGRNNASYLLYQCPTRQNCSSSVVYGQFRRQLWSLCGVQMQVKDLLLHGDSETVYAPASLKFLKYYAKDVLPLQFRLKFNVYGFYWQHPQRTLLHGVISSLNHLHNGVAQIDSYSHTLGDLNHFGGWHCQLCLSPEQIVRLLQSSYHNLNVKLPNTSRNAHIDSFYIQRLISNGLYIDGTTQLQRLRQQSEKYYAPEMALRLSSQFGQLLVNLYDISEEEDDVDNEME
;
A
#
# COMPACT_ATOMS: atom_id res chain seq x y z
N MET A 1 1.12 41.20 -93.69
CA MET A 1 0.45 42.42 -93.19
C MET A 1 1.26 42.96 -92.01
N VAL A 2 1.97 44.07 -92.26
CA VAL A 2 2.26 45.19 -91.35
C VAL A 2 2.75 44.89 -89.91
N LYS A 3 4.07 45.15 -89.77
CA LYS A 3 4.82 45.86 -88.71
C LYS A 3 5.30 45.16 -87.43
N SER A 4 6.62 45.27 -87.33
CA SER A 4 7.56 45.04 -86.23
C SER A 4 7.57 46.13 -85.17
N PHE A 5 8.09 45.80 -83.98
CA PHE A 5 8.96 46.63 -83.13
C PHE A 5 9.85 45.65 -82.33
N THR A 6 11.13 45.41 -82.69
CA THR A 6 12.38 46.08 -82.26
C THR A 6 12.47 46.34 -80.74
N GLY A 7 13.25 45.57 -79.99
CA GLY A 7 14.64 45.87 -79.56
C GLY A 7 14.67 45.78 -78.02
N THR A 8 15.67 45.32 -77.28
CA THR A 8 17.13 45.39 -77.42
C THR A 8 17.81 44.29 -76.59
N ALA A 9 19.00 43.89 -77.06
CA ALA A 9 19.92 42.96 -76.44
C ALA A 9 20.65 43.53 -75.21
N ILE A 10 21.22 42.66 -74.36
CA ILE A 10 22.68 42.52 -74.17
C ILE A 10 22.96 41.16 -73.52
N VAL A 11 23.79 40.38 -74.22
CA VAL A 11 24.51 39.21 -73.75
C VAL A 11 25.77 39.69 -73.04
N SER A 12 26.09 39.17 -71.85
CA SER A 12 27.49 38.89 -71.46
C SER A 12 27.61 38.05 -70.19
N ALA A 13 28.44 37.00 -70.33
CA ALA A 13 29.35 36.40 -69.35
C ALA A 13 28.80 35.69 -68.10
N GLY A 14 29.17 34.40 -67.98
CA GLY A 14 29.10 33.70 -66.70
C GLY A 14 29.36 32.20 -66.70
N ASN A 15 30.17 31.66 -67.62
CA ASN A 15 30.67 30.28 -67.52
C ASN A 15 31.58 30.15 -66.28
N GLY A 16 31.02 29.70 -65.15
CA GLY A 16 31.83 29.47 -63.94
C GLY A 16 31.10 29.16 -62.63
N ARG A 17 29.79 28.85 -62.62
CA ARG A 17 29.02 28.78 -61.36
C ARG A 17 28.11 27.55 -61.14
N LEU A 18 28.28 26.45 -61.88
CA LEU A 18 27.45 25.23 -61.66
C LEU A 18 28.11 24.09 -60.84
N GLY A 19 29.42 24.14 -60.59
CA GLY A 19 30.10 23.09 -59.78
C GLY A 19 30.03 23.31 -58.27
N ILE A 20 29.90 24.58 -57.84
CA ILE A 20 29.99 24.98 -56.43
C ILE A 20 28.64 24.84 -55.73
N THR A 21 27.52 25.02 -56.44
CA THR A 21 26.17 24.95 -55.87
C THR A 21 25.77 23.52 -55.52
N LYS A 22 26.12 22.51 -56.34
CA LYS A 22 25.86 21.10 -56.01
C LYS A 22 26.64 20.63 -54.79
N LYS A 23 27.90 21.05 -54.64
CA LYS A 23 28.68 20.74 -53.43
C LYS A 23 28.09 21.44 -52.21
N LEU A 24 27.73 22.71 -52.29
CA LEU A 24 27.11 23.43 -51.18
C LEU A 24 25.79 22.81 -50.72
N VAL A 25 24.95 22.36 -51.64
CA VAL A 25 23.68 21.68 -51.30
C VAL A 25 23.94 20.32 -50.65
N LEU A 26 24.95 19.58 -51.09
CA LEU A 26 25.31 18.30 -50.48
C LEU A 26 25.88 18.47 -49.07
N TRP A 27 26.71 19.51 -48.87
CA TRP A 27 27.21 19.88 -47.56
C TRP A 27 26.11 20.39 -46.63
N SER A 28 25.11 21.13 -47.14
CA SER A 28 23.98 21.58 -46.31
C SER A 28 23.11 20.42 -45.84
N VAL A 29 22.86 19.42 -46.69
CA VAL A 29 22.09 18.21 -46.30
C VAL A 29 22.85 17.40 -45.26
N LEU A 30 24.17 17.26 -45.42
CA LEU A 30 25.01 16.49 -44.50
C LEU A 30 25.12 17.18 -43.12
N ILE A 31 25.21 18.51 -43.08
CA ILE A 31 25.15 19.28 -41.83
C ILE A 31 23.78 19.14 -41.15
N LEU A 32 22.69 19.12 -41.91
CA LEU A 32 21.34 18.96 -41.38
C LEU A 32 21.13 17.55 -40.79
N GLN A 33 21.67 16.51 -41.45
CA GLN A 33 21.65 15.14 -40.93
C GLN A 33 22.48 14.98 -39.66
N ILE A 34 23.70 15.57 -39.60
CA ILE A 34 24.52 15.55 -38.39
C ILE A 34 23.84 16.36 -37.27
N GLY A 35 23.19 17.48 -37.59
CA GLY A 35 22.39 18.26 -36.65
C GLY A 35 21.23 17.46 -36.07
N PHE A 36 20.53 16.68 -36.90
CA PHE A 36 19.41 15.85 -36.47
C PHE A 36 19.88 14.70 -35.56
N ILE A 37 20.99 14.04 -35.91
CA ILE A 37 21.62 13.01 -35.07
C ILE A 37 22.10 13.62 -33.76
N GLY A 38 22.71 14.82 -33.79
CA GLY A 38 23.13 15.55 -32.60
C GLY A 38 21.97 15.97 -31.71
N CYS A 39 20.83 16.38 -32.28
CA CYS A 39 19.60 16.67 -31.52
C CYS A 39 19.00 15.42 -30.88
N ILE A 40 18.98 14.29 -31.57
CA ILE A 40 18.55 13.00 -30.99
C ILE A 40 19.50 12.58 -29.87
N TRP A 41 20.81 12.76 -30.05
CA TRP A 41 21.80 12.45 -29.02
C TRP A 41 21.71 13.38 -27.81
N LEU A 42 21.41 14.67 -28.02
CA LEU A 42 21.14 15.63 -26.94
C LEU A 42 19.81 15.35 -26.23
N LEU A 43 18.77 14.90 -26.94
CA LEU A 43 17.52 14.45 -26.33
C LEU A 43 17.74 13.17 -25.51
N GLN A 44 18.53 12.21 -26.01
CA GLN A 44 18.90 11.02 -25.25
C GLN A 44 19.81 11.33 -24.06
N MET A 45 20.74 12.29 -24.17
CA MET A 45 21.54 12.77 -23.03
C MET A 45 20.69 13.57 -22.02
N SER A 46 19.70 14.34 -22.47
CA SER A 46 18.75 15.00 -21.57
C SER A 46 17.86 13.99 -20.87
N TYR A 47 17.47 12.90 -21.54
CA TYR A 47 16.67 11.82 -20.97
C TYR A 47 17.48 11.01 -19.94
N ASN A 48 18.71 10.62 -20.29
CA ASN A 48 19.64 9.97 -19.35
C ASN A 48 20.08 10.89 -18.21
N GLY A 49 20.19 12.21 -18.47
CA GLY A 49 20.48 13.22 -17.46
C GLY A 49 19.34 13.41 -16.46
N GLN A 50 18.09 13.19 -16.88
CA GLN A 50 16.92 13.22 -16.01
C GLN A 50 16.82 11.97 -15.13
N GLU A 51 17.18 10.79 -15.66
CA GLU A 51 17.34 9.57 -14.84
C GLU A 51 18.46 9.71 -13.81
N GLN A 52 19.59 10.34 -14.18
CA GLN A 52 20.69 10.59 -13.25
C GLN A 52 20.38 11.71 -12.25
N GLN A 53 19.59 12.74 -12.60
CA GLN A 53 19.14 13.74 -11.63
C GLN A 53 18.04 13.21 -10.70
N GLN A 54 17.15 12.32 -11.12
CA GLN A 54 16.21 11.65 -10.21
C GLN A 54 16.90 10.60 -9.31
N GLN A 55 17.93 9.90 -9.79
CA GLN A 55 18.78 9.08 -8.92
C GLN A 55 19.66 9.93 -7.99
N MET A 56 20.11 11.11 -8.42
CA MET A 56 20.95 11.98 -7.59
C MET A 56 20.15 12.83 -6.60
N GLN A 57 18.87 13.11 -6.86
CA GLN A 57 17.96 13.71 -5.87
C GLN A 57 17.44 12.69 -4.84
N GLN A 58 17.52 11.39 -5.15
CA GLN A 58 17.38 10.32 -4.15
C GLN A 58 18.68 10.02 -3.40
N SER A 59 19.85 10.41 -3.93
CA SER A 59 21.15 10.23 -3.27
C SER A 59 21.63 11.46 -2.48
N ILE A 60 20.86 12.55 -2.43
CA ILE A 60 21.11 13.74 -1.58
C ILE A 60 19.93 13.94 -0.61
N SER A 61 19.52 12.87 0.06
CA SER A 61 18.84 12.92 1.35
C SER A 61 19.54 11.95 2.29
N GLY A 62 19.95 12.46 3.44
CA GLY A 62 21.02 11.95 4.29
C GLY A 62 21.03 10.45 4.58
N SER A 63 22.25 9.90 4.62
CA SER A 63 22.72 8.78 5.46
C SER A 63 21.68 8.10 6.34
N TRP A 64 21.03 7.06 5.83
CA TRP A 64 20.33 6.04 6.63
C TRP A 64 21.15 4.76 6.56
N ASP A 65 22.14 4.67 7.43
CA ASP A 65 22.83 3.44 7.75
C ASP A 65 22.34 3.01 9.13
N LEU A 66 21.27 2.21 9.17
CA LEU A 66 20.83 1.38 10.30
C LEU A 66 19.78 0.35 9.81
N ASP A 67 20.23 -0.91 9.82
CA ASP A 67 19.49 -2.18 9.73
C ASP A 67 18.73 -2.58 8.45
N ALA A 68 19.44 -2.52 7.32
CA ALA A 68 19.20 -3.38 6.15
C ALA A 68 19.86 -4.78 6.25
N LYS A 69 19.97 -5.34 7.47
CA LYS A 69 20.50 -6.70 7.72
C LYS A 69 19.40 -7.64 8.21
N ASP A 70 18.54 -8.12 7.30
CA ASP A 70 18.09 -9.53 7.31
C ASP A 70 17.26 -9.96 6.08
N TRP A 71 16.76 -9.03 5.27
CA TRP A 71 15.76 -9.37 4.25
C TRP A 71 16.29 -9.94 2.92
N ARG A 72 17.61 -10.10 2.75
CA ARG A 72 18.24 -10.51 1.47
C ARG A 72 18.92 -11.87 1.45
N GLY A 73 18.78 -12.68 2.49
CA GLY A 73 19.47 -13.98 2.55
C GLY A 73 18.59 -15.13 3.00
N ARG A 74 17.75 -15.68 2.12
CA ARG A 74 17.26 -17.09 2.18
C ARG A 74 16.32 -17.39 1.01
N ARG A 75 16.90 -17.80 -0.13
CA ARG A 75 16.23 -18.74 -1.05
C ARG A 75 17.11 -19.99 -1.20
N VAL A 76 16.40 -21.09 -1.45
CA VAL A 76 16.84 -22.47 -1.70
C VAL A 76 17.25 -23.29 -0.46
N ASN A 77 16.27 -23.91 0.21
CA ASN A 77 16.52 -25.07 1.07
C ASN A 77 16.12 -26.35 0.31
N PHE A 78 17.13 -27.12 -0.11
CA PHE A 78 16.93 -28.52 -0.48
C PHE A 78 16.47 -29.30 0.75
N VAL A 79 15.52 -30.21 0.54
CA VAL A 79 14.99 -31.14 1.55
C VAL A 79 16.15 -31.88 2.23
N LYS A 80 16.39 -31.59 3.51
CA LYS A 80 17.17 -32.46 4.40
C LYS A 80 16.29 -32.90 5.56
N ASN A 81 15.94 -34.18 5.52
CA ASN A 81 15.14 -34.89 6.50
C ASN A 81 15.99 -35.12 7.76
N HIS A 82 15.70 -34.44 8.87
CA HIS A 82 16.33 -34.73 10.16
C HIS A 82 15.29 -35.18 11.18
N LYS A 83 15.31 -36.49 11.46
CA LYS A 83 14.71 -37.09 12.66
C LYS A 83 15.29 -36.44 13.91
N ARG A 84 14.43 -35.91 14.80
CA ARG A 84 14.75 -35.75 16.22
C ARG A 84 13.66 -36.35 17.09
N LYS A 85 14.11 -37.13 18.07
CA LYS A 85 13.35 -37.84 19.10
C LYS A 85 13.03 -36.90 20.27
N GLY A 86 11.76 -36.91 20.68
CA GLY A 86 11.31 -37.16 22.06
C GLY A 86 11.51 -36.11 23.16
N GLY A 87 10.40 -35.73 23.80
CA GLY A 87 10.34 -35.45 25.25
C GLY A 87 9.56 -34.19 25.65
N GLY A 88 8.36 -34.37 26.20
CA GLY A 88 7.60 -33.31 26.91
C GLY A 88 6.11 -33.34 26.62
N GLU A 89 5.36 -34.16 27.38
CA GLU A 89 3.89 -34.15 27.39
C GLU A 89 3.38 -32.90 28.14
N GLU A 90 2.78 -31.97 27.39
CA GLU A 90 1.82 -30.99 27.92
C GLU A 90 0.47 -31.20 27.25
N ALA A 91 -0.59 -31.01 28.04
CA ALA A 91 -1.96 -31.39 27.73
C ALA A 91 -2.46 -30.83 26.39
N ARG A 92 -2.94 -31.75 25.54
CA ARG A 92 -3.57 -31.44 24.24
C ARG A 92 -4.86 -30.65 24.46
N PHE A 93 -4.80 -29.35 24.20
CA PHE A 93 -5.96 -28.56 23.78
C PHE A 93 -6.06 -28.64 22.26
N SER A 94 -7.20 -29.11 21.76
CA SER A 94 -7.43 -29.37 20.34
C SER A 94 -7.56 -28.06 19.54
N GLY A 95 -6.60 -27.76 18.67
CA GLY A 95 -6.88 -27.15 17.35
C GLY A 95 -6.66 -25.64 17.14
N GLY A 96 -5.56 -25.04 17.58
CA GLY A 96 -5.21 -23.67 17.15
C GLY A 96 -3.73 -23.33 17.30
N GLY A 97 -3.17 -22.63 16.30
CA GLY A 97 -1.81 -22.11 16.32
C GLY A 97 -1.72 -20.84 17.17
N VAL A 98 -0.76 -20.76 18.08
CA VAL A 98 -0.65 -19.67 19.06
C VAL A 98 0.80 -19.22 19.18
N HIS A 99 1.02 -17.92 19.04
CA HIS A 99 2.27 -17.27 19.42
C HIS A 99 1.97 -16.06 20.30
N CYS A 100 2.28 -16.19 21.59
CA CYS A 100 2.21 -15.09 22.54
C CYS A 100 3.57 -14.37 22.60
N PRO A 101 3.59 -13.04 22.75
CA PRO A 101 4.84 -12.32 22.92
C PRO A 101 5.51 -12.72 24.24
N ARG A 102 6.85 -12.75 24.26
CA ARG A 102 7.62 -13.02 25.48
C ARG A 102 7.39 -11.97 26.56
N HIS A 103 7.08 -10.74 26.14
CA HIS A 103 6.63 -9.65 27.01
C HIS A 103 5.37 -8.99 26.43
N PRO A 104 4.28 -8.79 27.21
CA PRO A 104 3.02 -8.20 26.73
C PRO A 104 3.10 -6.77 26.16
N HIS A 105 4.26 -6.12 26.24
CA HIS A 105 4.45 -4.70 25.92
C HIS A 105 5.42 -4.43 24.75
N GLU A 106 6.06 -5.45 24.19
CA GLU A 106 7.23 -5.28 23.28
C GLU A 106 6.87 -4.56 21.96
N ASN A 107 5.71 -4.84 21.36
CA ASN A 107 5.21 -4.13 20.16
C ASN A 107 4.30 -2.93 20.45
N VAL A 108 3.91 -2.75 21.72
CA VAL A 108 2.92 -1.74 22.12
C VAL A 108 3.55 -0.36 22.12
N ASN A 109 4.80 -0.24 22.56
CA ASN A 109 5.54 1.02 22.60
C ASN A 109 6.67 1.07 21.58
N ARG A 110 6.33 1.52 20.36
CA ARG A 110 7.29 1.88 19.31
C ARG A 110 7.47 3.39 19.17
N TYR A 111 7.05 4.18 20.17
CA TYR A 111 7.05 5.64 20.08
C TYR A 111 8.46 6.19 19.82
N ASP A 112 9.48 5.72 20.55
CA ASP A 112 10.87 6.19 20.38
C ASP A 112 11.52 5.76 19.05
N LEU A 113 10.97 4.72 18.41
CA LEU A 113 11.37 4.28 17.08
C LEU A 113 10.69 5.11 15.98
N ASP A 114 9.40 5.40 16.14
CA ASP A 114 8.60 6.12 15.14
C ASP A 114 8.73 7.65 15.25
N PHE A 115 9.15 8.17 16.41
CA PHE A 115 9.37 9.58 16.68
C PHE A 115 10.82 9.85 17.05
N TYR A 116 11.27 11.06 16.80
CA TYR A 116 12.54 11.57 17.30
C TYR A 116 12.38 12.93 17.92
N GLN A 117 13.17 13.20 18.94
CA GLN A 117 13.26 14.50 19.54
C GLN A 117 14.19 15.38 18.72
N MET A 118 13.72 16.53 18.25
CA MET A 118 14.59 17.53 17.66
C MET A 118 15.56 18.06 18.72
N LYS A 119 16.85 18.01 18.40
CA LYS A 119 17.91 18.60 19.23
C LYS A 119 18.35 19.91 18.60
N VAL A 120 18.39 20.97 19.42
CA VAL A 120 19.02 22.25 19.05
C VAL A 120 20.53 22.05 19.19
N GLU A 121 21.29 22.27 18.12
CA GLU A 121 22.75 22.32 18.23
C GLU A 121 23.13 23.64 18.89
N ARG A 122 23.62 23.59 20.14
CA ARG A 122 24.33 24.72 20.74
C ARG A 122 25.66 24.87 20.01
N LEU A 123 25.87 26.01 19.35
CA LEU A 123 27.18 26.30 18.77
C LEU A 123 28.21 26.35 19.92
N ASN A 124 29.28 25.57 19.81
CA ASN A 124 30.43 25.62 20.72
C ASN A 124 31.20 26.94 20.50
N ASN A 125 30.59 28.07 20.81
CA ASN A 125 31.31 29.31 21.05
C ASN A 125 31.68 29.34 22.53
N THR A 126 32.84 28.76 22.84
CA THR A 126 33.63 29.16 23.99
C THR A 126 34.05 30.61 23.76
N ASN A 127 33.16 31.54 24.09
CA ASN A 127 33.38 32.96 24.41
C ASN A 127 32.05 33.70 24.27
N LEU A 128 31.16 33.53 25.25
CA LEU A 128 30.27 34.61 25.68
C LEU A 128 29.91 34.33 27.14
N MET A 129 30.63 35.05 28.00
CA MET A 129 30.35 35.21 29.42
C MET A 129 28.91 35.72 29.64
N GLU A 130 28.32 35.24 30.72
CA GLU A 130 27.29 35.93 31.52
C GLU A 130 26.07 36.49 30.78
N ALA A 131 25.06 35.64 30.63
CA ALA A 131 23.69 36.11 30.73
C ALA A 131 22.81 35.05 31.41
N ALA A 132 22.38 35.42 32.62
CA ALA A 132 21.15 35.00 33.27
C ALA A 132 20.99 33.51 33.65
N ALA A 133 21.30 33.26 34.92
CA ALA A 133 20.45 32.43 35.76
C ALA A 133 19.02 33.03 35.76
N TYR A 134 18.14 32.46 34.95
CA TYR A 134 16.69 32.50 35.16
C TYR A 134 16.17 31.07 35.05
N GLU A 135 15.28 30.77 35.99
CA GLU A 135 14.70 29.47 36.30
C GLU A 135 14.13 28.73 35.10
N GLU A 136 14.31 27.40 35.15
CA GLU A 136 13.31 26.38 34.89
C GLU A 136 11.98 26.85 34.28
N ASP A 137 11.94 26.93 32.95
CA ASP A 137 10.76 26.52 32.20
C ASP A 137 11.25 25.56 31.13
N LEU A 138 10.91 24.27 31.28
CA LEU A 138 11.22 23.24 30.30
C LEU A 138 10.65 23.67 28.93
N GLU A 139 11.50 24.18 28.04
CA GLU A 139 11.11 24.40 26.66
C GLU A 139 10.64 23.06 26.09
N PRO A 140 9.41 22.98 25.54
CA PRO A 140 8.83 21.71 25.16
C PRO A 140 9.69 21.08 24.07
N SER A 141 10.26 19.92 24.39
CA SER A 141 10.96 19.10 23.41
C SER A 141 10.02 18.81 22.23
N LEU A 142 10.37 19.33 21.05
CA LEU A 142 9.57 19.06 19.86
C LEU A 142 9.89 17.66 19.35
N TRP A 143 8.88 16.79 19.38
CA TRP A 143 8.96 15.45 18.79
C TRP A 143 8.43 15.50 17.37
N CYS A 144 9.20 14.95 16.43
CA CYS A 144 8.82 14.82 15.04
C CYS A 144 8.60 13.34 14.68
N TYR A 145 7.57 13.08 13.90
CA TYR A 145 7.29 11.76 13.37
C TYR A 145 8.25 11.44 12.22
N ARG A 146 9.04 10.38 12.35
CA ARG A 146 10.15 10.07 11.42
C ARG A 146 9.69 9.89 9.99
N GLN A 147 8.68 9.05 9.76
CA GLN A 147 8.20 8.74 8.41
C GLN A 147 7.57 9.97 7.71
N GLY A 148 7.10 10.95 8.49
CA GLY A 148 6.45 12.15 7.96
C GLY A 148 7.36 13.37 7.84
N THR A 149 8.60 13.32 8.31
CA THR A 149 9.50 14.49 8.37
C THR A 149 10.62 14.42 7.32
N LEU A 150 10.88 15.53 6.64
CA LEU A 150 11.96 15.67 5.65
C LEU A 150 13.27 16.01 6.37
N ASN A 151 14.27 15.14 6.20
CA ASN A 151 15.58 15.20 6.83
C ASN A 151 15.45 15.26 8.37
N GLU A 152 16.11 14.34 9.09
CA GLU A 152 16.27 14.48 10.55
C GLU A 152 17.27 15.62 10.86
N SER A 153 17.02 16.81 10.31
CA SER A 153 17.96 17.92 10.35
C SER A 153 17.94 18.56 11.73
N HIS A 154 19.14 18.71 12.27
CA HIS A 154 19.43 19.58 13.40
C HIS A 154 19.12 21.03 13.01
N VAL A 155 18.58 21.80 13.97
CA VAL A 155 18.34 23.23 13.78
C VAL A 155 19.50 23.98 14.39
N ASN A 156 20.09 24.89 13.61
CA ASN A 156 21.12 25.81 14.06
C ASN A 156 20.50 26.84 15.02
N GLU A 157 21.21 27.18 16.09
CA GLU A 157 20.77 28.12 17.14
C GLU A 157 20.32 29.49 16.60
N VAL A 158 20.93 29.96 15.51
CA VAL A 158 20.60 31.24 14.86
C VAL A 158 19.23 31.21 14.17
N ASP A 159 18.84 30.08 13.58
CA ASP A 159 17.53 29.93 12.92
C ASP A 159 16.40 29.81 13.94
N TYR A 160 16.68 29.24 15.12
CA TYR A 160 15.71 29.10 16.21
C TYR A 160 15.25 30.45 16.79
N LEU A 161 16.17 31.42 16.86
CA LEU A 161 15.86 32.76 17.36
C LEU A 161 14.98 33.58 16.39
N MET A 162 14.90 33.19 15.11
CA MET A 162 14.14 33.90 14.09
C MET A 162 12.82 33.21 13.70
N ALA A 163 12.65 31.91 13.99
CA ALA A 163 11.43 31.17 13.70
C ALA A 163 11.17 30.04 14.73
N PRO A 164 9.90 29.78 15.12
CA PRO A 164 9.57 28.72 16.05
C PRO A 164 10.01 27.34 15.53
N LEU A 165 10.52 26.48 16.42
CA LEU A 165 10.82 25.07 16.11
C LEU A 165 9.58 24.39 15.51
N GLN A 166 9.71 23.91 14.27
CA GLN A 166 8.67 23.18 13.55
C GLN A 166 9.28 22.03 12.75
N CYS A 167 8.61 20.88 12.76
CA CYS A 167 8.98 19.75 11.93
C CYS A 167 8.68 20.08 10.45
N LYS A 168 9.62 19.78 9.55
CA LYS A 168 9.43 20.00 8.10
C LYS A 168 8.75 18.79 7.49
N CYS A 169 7.46 18.89 7.17
CA CYS A 169 6.71 17.71 6.73
C CYS A 169 7.00 17.32 5.28
N ALA A 170 7.09 16.01 5.05
CA ALA A 170 7.16 15.41 3.74
C ALA A 170 5.83 15.55 2.99
N SER A 171 5.89 15.43 1.67
CA SER A 171 4.68 15.47 0.83
C SER A 171 3.68 14.39 1.26
N GLY A 172 2.44 14.80 1.51
CA GLY A 172 1.39 13.91 2.01
C GLY A 172 1.36 13.73 3.53
N TRP A 173 2.17 14.48 4.28
CA TRP A 173 2.17 14.53 5.75
C TRP A 173 1.90 15.94 6.26
N HIS A 174 1.21 16.03 7.39
CA HIS A 174 0.70 17.27 7.96
C HIS A 174 0.76 17.25 9.49
N GLY A 175 0.46 18.39 10.11
CA GLY A 175 0.48 18.56 11.57
C GLY A 175 1.80 19.16 12.08
N ARG A 176 1.82 19.51 13.36
CA ARG A 176 2.98 20.16 14.01
C ARG A 176 4.22 19.26 14.07
N ASP A 177 3.98 17.97 14.23
CA ASP A 177 4.96 16.90 14.34
C ASP A 177 5.07 16.05 13.06
N CYS A 178 4.37 16.46 11.99
CA CYS A 178 4.28 15.72 10.73
C CYS A 178 3.72 14.29 10.83
N GLY A 179 2.99 13.96 11.90
CA GLY A 179 2.43 12.61 12.09
C GLY A 179 1.06 12.38 11.46
N GLN A 180 0.47 13.38 10.79
CA GLN A 180 -0.88 13.28 10.21
C GLN A 180 -0.79 12.98 8.71
N PRO A 181 -1.00 11.72 8.25
CA PRO A 181 -0.96 11.43 6.82
C PRO A 181 -2.15 12.06 6.11
N GLU A 182 -2.00 12.37 4.83
CA GLU A 182 -2.97 13.11 4.01
C GLU A 182 -4.39 12.52 4.05
N ILE A 183 -4.49 11.18 4.05
CA ILE A 183 -5.76 10.44 4.17
C ILE A 183 -6.51 10.85 5.45
N ILE A 184 -5.80 10.92 6.58
CA ILE A 184 -6.36 11.31 7.88
C ILE A 184 -6.64 12.80 7.92
N TRP A 185 -5.68 13.62 7.47
CA TRP A 185 -5.82 15.08 7.45
C TRP A 185 -7.10 15.51 6.71
N ARG A 186 -7.34 14.92 5.53
CA ARG A 186 -8.54 15.17 4.72
C ARG A 186 -9.81 14.63 5.37
N ALA A 187 -9.74 13.45 6.00
CA ALA A 187 -10.87 12.91 6.76
C ALA A 187 -11.25 13.84 7.93
N LEU A 188 -10.29 14.30 8.73
CA LEU A 188 -10.51 15.23 9.85
C LEU A 188 -11.14 16.55 9.41
N MET A 189 -10.69 17.13 8.29
CA MET A 189 -11.30 18.32 7.71
C MET A 189 -12.76 18.10 7.30
N THR A 190 -13.10 16.91 6.82
CA THR A 190 -14.46 16.57 6.40
C THR A 190 -15.36 16.33 7.61
N LEU A 191 -14.90 15.52 8.57
CA LEU A 191 -15.62 15.16 9.78
C LEU A 191 -15.93 16.38 10.66
N SER A 192 -14.98 17.31 10.79
CA SER A 192 -15.17 18.55 11.54
C SER A 192 -16.23 19.48 10.92
N ARG A 193 -16.36 19.50 9.60
CA ARG A 193 -17.42 20.27 8.91
C ARG A 193 -18.80 19.64 9.09
N VAL A 194 -18.88 18.32 9.04
CA VAL A 194 -20.15 17.57 9.19
C VAL A 194 -20.68 17.68 10.62
N SER A 195 -19.83 17.48 11.64
CA SER A 195 -20.22 17.60 13.04
C SER A 195 -20.77 19.00 13.38
N LYS A 196 -20.12 20.07 12.87
CA LYS A 196 -20.60 21.46 13.04
C LYS A 196 -21.97 21.72 12.41
N ARG A 197 -22.30 21.08 11.29
CA ARG A 197 -23.58 21.26 10.59
C ARG A 197 -24.71 20.42 11.20
N ALA A 198 -24.39 19.25 11.74
CA ALA A 198 -25.38 18.31 12.25
C ALA A 198 -25.77 18.55 13.72
N GLY A 199 -25.09 19.45 14.45
CA GLY A 199 -25.32 19.65 15.88
C GLY A 199 -24.97 18.43 16.74
N ILE A 200 -24.29 17.43 16.16
CA ILE A 200 -23.88 16.19 16.83
C ILE A 200 -22.64 16.49 17.67
N ALA A 201 -22.78 16.40 18.99
CA ALA A 201 -21.75 16.73 19.97
C ALA A 201 -20.55 15.76 19.99
N ALA A 202 -20.66 14.58 19.38
CA ALA A 202 -19.60 13.57 19.38
C ALA A 202 -18.83 13.57 18.05
N SER A 203 -17.58 14.06 18.06
CA SER A 203 -16.64 13.81 16.96
C SER A 203 -16.30 12.32 16.89
N PRO A 204 -16.34 11.67 15.72
CA PRO A 204 -16.02 10.25 15.59
C PRO A 204 -14.57 9.91 15.91
N LEU A 205 -13.69 10.91 15.85
CA LEU A 205 -12.31 10.78 16.24
C LEU A 205 -11.98 11.89 17.23
N GLN A 206 -11.70 11.50 18.47
CA GLN A 206 -11.18 12.41 19.49
C GLN A 206 -9.66 12.31 19.48
N LEU A 207 -8.98 13.44 19.29
CA LEU A 207 -7.53 13.47 19.18
C LEU A 207 -6.86 13.89 20.48
N ARG A 208 -5.61 13.46 20.65
CA ARG A 208 -4.68 13.90 21.68
C ARG A 208 -3.29 14.09 21.05
N GLU A 209 -2.39 14.72 21.79
CA GLU A 209 -0.97 14.72 21.45
C GLU A 209 -0.40 13.30 21.57
N ALA A 210 0.47 12.94 20.62
CA ALA A 210 1.15 11.65 20.65
C ALA A 210 2.12 11.58 21.83
N SER A 211 2.19 10.43 22.49
CA SER A 211 3.06 10.23 23.65
C SER A 211 3.38 8.74 23.85
N GLY A 212 4.62 8.44 24.26
CA GLY A 212 5.05 7.07 24.57
C GLY A 212 4.34 6.42 25.78
N SER A 213 3.68 7.20 26.64
CA SER A 213 2.95 6.66 27.81
C SER A 213 1.52 6.23 27.51
N ASN A 214 0.93 6.80 26.46
CA ASN A 214 -0.48 6.67 26.15
C ASN A 214 -0.63 6.06 24.75
N LEU A 215 -0.47 4.75 24.68
CA LEU A 215 -0.52 3.99 23.45
C LEU A 215 -1.69 3.01 23.47
N HIS A 216 -2.31 2.82 22.32
CA HIS A 216 -3.33 1.80 22.13
C HIS A 216 -2.69 0.50 21.64
N ARG A 217 -3.22 -0.63 22.08
CA ARG A 217 -2.95 -1.89 21.39
C ARG A 217 -3.90 -2.04 20.23
N LEU A 218 -3.38 -2.48 19.09
CA LEU A 218 -4.15 -2.76 17.89
C LEU A 218 -4.25 -4.26 17.69
N TYR A 219 -5.48 -4.76 17.84
CA TYR A 219 -5.86 -6.12 17.48
C TYR A 219 -6.39 -6.12 16.05
N TYR A 220 -5.87 -7.00 15.19
CA TYR A 220 -6.40 -7.18 13.86
C TYR A 220 -7.13 -8.52 13.74
N MET A 221 -8.46 -8.47 13.72
CA MET A 221 -9.30 -9.63 13.47
C MET A 221 -9.54 -9.80 11.97
N LEU A 222 -8.94 -10.86 11.43
CA LEU A 222 -8.90 -11.15 10.00
C LEU A 222 -9.73 -12.40 9.67
N GLU A 223 -10.75 -12.21 8.85
CA GLU A 223 -11.55 -13.29 8.27
C GLU A 223 -10.92 -13.74 6.94
N LEU A 224 -10.49 -15.00 6.84
CA LEU A 224 -9.93 -15.52 5.59
C LEU A 224 -10.97 -16.11 4.62
N GLY A 225 -12.17 -16.43 5.12
CA GLY A 225 -13.19 -17.14 4.34
C GLY A 225 -12.80 -18.62 4.05
N PRO A 226 -13.31 -19.20 2.95
CA PRO A 226 -12.94 -20.55 2.52
C PRO A 226 -11.51 -20.61 1.99
N TRP A 227 -10.71 -21.54 2.51
CA TRP A 227 -9.28 -21.61 2.19
C TRP A 227 -9.00 -21.85 0.70
N GLU A 228 -9.85 -22.60 -0.01
CA GLU A 228 -9.64 -22.91 -1.43
C GLU A 228 -9.72 -21.66 -2.35
N LEU A 229 -10.35 -20.60 -1.85
CA LEU A 229 -10.58 -19.34 -2.55
C LEU A 229 -9.67 -18.21 -2.04
N LEU A 230 -8.70 -18.53 -1.19
CA LEU A 230 -7.77 -17.57 -0.61
C LEU A 230 -6.60 -17.31 -1.57
N ASN A 231 -6.27 -16.03 -1.79
CA ASN A 231 -5.00 -15.65 -2.38
C ASN A 231 -3.93 -15.53 -1.28
N LEU A 232 -2.97 -16.46 -1.29
CA LEU A 232 -1.88 -16.51 -0.32
C LEU A 232 -0.91 -15.33 -0.44
N ASP A 233 -0.67 -14.81 -1.64
CA ASP A 233 0.22 -13.68 -1.86
C ASP A 233 -0.41 -12.37 -1.35
N LEU A 234 -1.72 -12.21 -1.55
CA LEU A 234 -2.44 -11.06 -1.00
C LEU A 234 -2.49 -11.11 0.53
N LEU A 235 -2.69 -12.31 1.10
CA LEU A 235 -2.61 -12.51 2.55
C LEU A 235 -1.21 -12.20 3.08
N GLU A 236 -0.15 -12.71 2.45
CA GLU A 236 1.23 -12.43 2.87
C GLU A 236 1.53 -10.91 2.80
N LEU A 237 1.10 -10.24 1.73
CA LEU A 237 1.22 -8.79 1.59
C LEU A 237 0.49 -8.04 2.71
N GLN A 238 -0.74 -8.44 3.03
CA GLN A 238 -1.56 -7.86 4.09
C GLN A 238 -0.88 -7.98 5.46
N LEU A 239 -0.35 -9.17 5.78
CA LEU A 239 0.34 -9.42 7.05
C LEU A 239 1.63 -8.60 7.14
N ILE A 240 2.48 -8.63 6.10
CA ILE A 240 3.75 -7.90 6.11
C ILE A 240 3.54 -6.38 6.13
N ALA A 241 2.53 -5.86 5.42
CA ALA A 241 2.23 -4.43 5.42
C ALA A 241 1.85 -3.91 6.82
N LEU A 242 1.22 -4.75 7.65
CA LEU A 242 0.67 -4.37 8.95
C LEU A 242 1.49 -4.86 10.15
N ILE A 243 2.52 -5.67 9.92
CA ILE A 243 3.31 -6.34 10.96
C ILE A 243 3.95 -5.38 11.96
N GLU A 244 4.28 -4.17 11.51
CA GLU A 244 4.92 -3.16 12.36
C GLU A 244 3.92 -2.37 13.21
N VAL A 245 2.63 -2.43 12.88
CA VAL A 245 1.58 -1.60 13.48
C VAL A 245 0.67 -2.42 14.39
N VAL A 246 0.33 -3.64 13.96
CA VAL A 246 -0.57 -4.56 14.64
C VAL A 246 0.16 -5.27 15.76
N ASP A 247 -0.41 -5.25 16.96
CA ASP A 247 0.15 -5.90 18.13
C ASP A 247 -0.22 -7.39 18.17
N TYR A 248 -1.44 -7.74 17.77
CA TYR A 248 -1.94 -9.12 17.73
C TYR A 248 -2.78 -9.38 16.48
N PHE A 249 -2.39 -10.41 15.72
CA PHE A 249 -3.19 -10.93 14.61
C PHE A 249 -4.15 -12.01 15.12
N LEU A 250 -5.45 -11.80 14.95
CA LEU A 250 -6.51 -12.71 15.36
C LEU A 250 -7.17 -13.27 14.09
N ILE A 251 -6.64 -14.38 13.59
CA ILE A 251 -6.99 -14.87 12.25
C ILE A 251 -7.93 -16.06 12.38
N TYR A 252 -9.04 -16.03 11.64
CA TYR A 252 -9.98 -17.14 11.61
C TYR A 252 -10.41 -17.52 10.19
N TYR A 253 -10.73 -18.79 10.03
CA TYR A 253 -11.17 -19.36 8.75
C TYR A 253 -12.16 -20.51 8.96
N VAL A 254 -12.96 -20.77 7.93
CA VAL A 254 -13.92 -21.87 7.93
C VAL A 254 -13.25 -23.14 7.40
N ASN A 255 -13.44 -24.25 8.10
CA ASN A 255 -12.97 -25.54 7.63
C ASN A 255 -14.05 -26.26 6.81
N HIS A 256 -13.65 -26.81 5.67
CA HIS A 256 -14.47 -27.68 4.84
C HIS A 256 -13.93 -29.13 4.73
N ASN A 257 -12.64 -29.37 5.00
CA ASN A 257 -11.96 -30.63 4.66
C ASN A 257 -11.20 -31.27 5.84
N GLY A 258 -10.75 -32.52 5.65
CA GLY A 258 -10.18 -33.38 6.70
C GLY A 258 -8.85 -32.91 7.33
N SER A 259 -8.44 -33.57 8.42
CA SER A 259 -7.37 -33.13 9.34
C SER A 259 -5.99 -32.89 8.72
N LYS A 260 -5.62 -33.55 7.63
CA LYS A 260 -4.29 -33.39 7.00
C LYS A 260 -4.11 -32.04 6.28
N GLN A 261 -5.14 -31.59 5.55
CA GLN A 261 -5.09 -30.28 4.88
C GLN A 261 -5.11 -29.14 5.90
N GLN A 262 -5.82 -29.35 7.02
CA GLN A 262 -5.86 -28.42 8.14
C GLN A 262 -4.46 -28.11 8.70
N GLU A 263 -3.67 -29.13 9.04
CA GLU A 263 -2.31 -28.92 9.56
C GLU A 263 -1.44 -28.14 8.58
N GLN A 264 -1.57 -28.41 7.28
CA GLN A 264 -0.83 -27.71 6.23
C GLN A 264 -1.24 -26.22 6.12
N HIS A 265 -2.53 -25.93 6.15
CA HIS A 265 -3.04 -24.56 6.08
C HIS A 265 -2.57 -23.74 7.29
N GLN A 266 -2.72 -24.32 8.48
CA GLN A 266 -2.25 -23.72 9.73
C GLN A 266 -0.75 -23.43 9.66
N HIS A 267 0.07 -24.42 9.30
CA HIS A 267 1.51 -24.24 9.17
C HIS A 267 1.92 -23.18 8.14
N THR A 268 1.12 -22.99 7.09
CA THR A 268 1.37 -21.94 6.09
C THR A 268 1.21 -20.55 6.70
N VAL A 269 0.11 -20.31 7.44
CA VAL A 269 -0.11 -19.03 8.14
C VAL A 269 0.93 -18.80 9.23
N GLU A 270 1.22 -19.83 10.03
CA GLU A 270 2.25 -19.79 11.07
C GLU A 270 3.63 -19.46 10.49
N ALA A 271 3.97 -20.01 9.31
CA ALA A 271 5.23 -19.72 8.64
C ALA A 271 5.31 -18.25 8.18
N MET A 272 4.22 -17.66 7.69
CA MET A 272 4.17 -16.24 7.31
C MET A 272 4.36 -15.32 8.52
N LEU A 273 3.67 -15.61 9.62
CA LEU A 273 3.72 -14.80 10.85
C LEU A 273 5.01 -15.01 11.66
N GLY A 274 5.50 -16.26 11.71
CA GLY A 274 6.70 -16.65 12.46
C GLY A 274 8.00 -16.12 11.86
N ARG A 275 8.04 -15.83 10.55
CA ARG A 275 9.19 -15.14 9.92
C ARG A 275 9.48 -13.77 10.56
N ASN A 276 8.46 -13.12 11.10
CA ASN A 276 8.53 -11.76 11.62
C ASN A 276 8.31 -11.67 13.13
N ASN A 277 8.31 -12.81 13.85
CA ASN A 277 8.00 -12.89 15.29
C ASN A 277 6.67 -12.20 15.66
N ALA A 278 5.67 -12.29 14.79
CA ALA A 278 4.37 -11.68 15.03
C ALA A 278 3.62 -12.39 16.15
N SER A 279 2.92 -11.65 17.01
CA SER A 279 1.99 -12.26 17.98
C SER A 279 0.67 -12.57 17.30
N TYR A 280 0.18 -13.79 17.44
CA TYR A 280 -1.03 -14.23 16.77
C TYR A 280 -1.80 -15.32 17.50
N LEU A 281 -3.10 -15.38 17.21
CA LEU A 281 -3.98 -16.49 17.50
C LEU A 281 -4.68 -16.93 16.22
N LEU A 282 -4.66 -18.23 15.95
CA LEU A 282 -5.41 -18.85 14.88
C LEU A 282 -6.62 -19.57 15.46
N TYR A 283 -7.82 -19.22 14.98
CA TYR A 283 -9.05 -19.90 15.34
C TYR A 283 -9.70 -20.54 14.12
N GLN A 284 -9.88 -21.86 14.18
CA GLN A 284 -10.55 -22.59 13.14
C GLN A 284 -12.02 -22.79 13.49
N CYS A 285 -12.91 -22.29 12.63
CA CYS A 285 -14.33 -22.51 12.77
C CYS A 285 -14.70 -23.94 12.32
N PRO A 286 -15.41 -24.73 13.15
CA PRO A 286 -15.81 -26.09 12.80
C PRO A 286 -16.92 -26.13 11.74
N THR A 287 -17.81 -25.12 11.70
CA THR A 287 -18.89 -25.00 10.73
C THR A 287 -19.11 -23.53 10.35
N ARG A 288 -19.62 -23.26 9.14
CA ARG A 288 -19.93 -21.90 8.66
C ARG A 288 -20.96 -21.18 9.55
N GLN A 289 -21.93 -21.91 10.09
CA GLN A 289 -22.98 -21.36 10.95
C GLN A 289 -22.43 -20.87 12.31
N ASN A 290 -21.35 -21.47 12.80
CA ASN A 290 -20.71 -21.10 14.06
C ASN A 290 -19.54 -20.12 13.88
N CYS A 291 -19.35 -19.56 12.67
CA CYS A 291 -18.23 -18.69 12.35
C CYS A 291 -18.60 -17.20 12.30
N SER A 292 -19.61 -16.77 13.06
CA SER A 292 -19.94 -15.35 13.16
C SER A 292 -18.82 -14.59 13.89
N SER A 293 -18.47 -13.40 13.39
CA SER A 293 -17.41 -12.55 13.94
C SER A 293 -17.59 -12.25 15.44
N SER A 294 -18.84 -12.19 15.94
CA SER A 294 -19.11 -11.96 17.37
C SER A 294 -18.75 -13.17 18.25
N VAL A 295 -19.05 -14.38 17.77
CA VAL A 295 -18.71 -15.64 18.46
C VAL A 295 -17.19 -15.81 18.47
N VAL A 296 -16.56 -15.61 17.32
CA VAL A 296 -15.11 -15.72 17.14
C VAL A 296 -14.37 -14.70 18.02
N TYR A 297 -14.82 -13.44 18.05
CA TYR A 297 -14.26 -12.43 18.96
C TYR A 297 -14.31 -12.87 20.43
N GLY A 298 -15.43 -13.46 20.87
CA GLY A 298 -15.56 -14.00 22.22
C GLY A 298 -14.63 -15.21 22.50
N GLN A 299 -14.25 -15.98 21.48
CA GLN A 299 -13.24 -17.03 21.59
C GLN A 299 -11.83 -16.43 21.71
N PHE A 300 -11.47 -15.49 20.85
CA PHE A 300 -10.15 -14.83 20.91
C PHE A 300 -9.92 -14.12 22.23
N ARG A 301 -10.92 -13.39 22.75
CA ARG A 301 -10.80 -12.71 24.05
C ARG A 301 -10.50 -13.70 25.19
N ARG A 302 -11.14 -14.87 25.17
CA ARG A 302 -10.87 -15.93 26.16
C ARG A 302 -9.49 -16.55 25.98
N GLN A 303 -9.10 -16.86 24.75
CA GLN A 303 -7.80 -17.46 24.45
C GLN A 303 -6.63 -16.51 24.75
N LEU A 304 -6.74 -15.22 24.42
CA LEU A 304 -5.72 -14.23 24.77
C LEU A 304 -5.50 -14.16 26.28
N TRP A 305 -6.58 -14.21 27.07
CA TRP A 305 -6.48 -14.23 28.51
C TRP A 305 -5.88 -15.53 29.03
N SER A 306 -6.40 -16.69 28.60
CA SER A 306 -5.99 -17.99 29.15
C SER A 306 -4.61 -18.45 28.69
N LEU A 307 -4.21 -18.14 27.45
CA LEU A 307 -2.97 -18.63 26.85
C LEU A 307 -1.84 -17.60 26.92
N CYS A 308 -2.15 -16.31 26.75
CA CYS A 308 -1.14 -15.25 26.74
C CYS A 308 -1.15 -14.38 28.00
N GLY A 309 -2.14 -14.51 28.90
CA GLY A 309 -2.31 -13.62 30.05
C GLY A 309 -2.68 -12.17 29.65
N VAL A 310 -3.16 -11.96 28.43
CA VAL A 310 -3.41 -10.64 27.85
C VAL A 310 -4.88 -10.27 28.02
N GLN A 311 -5.16 -9.26 28.84
CA GLN A 311 -6.51 -8.70 28.96
C GLN A 311 -6.70 -7.53 28.00
N MET A 312 -7.65 -7.66 27.07
CA MET A 312 -8.12 -6.56 26.24
C MET A 312 -8.74 -5.43 27.08
N GLN A 313 -8.30 -4.20 26.85
CA GLN A 313 -8.73 -2.99 27.56
C GLN A 313 -9.74 -2.21 26.73
N VAL A 314 -10.60 -1.44 27.41
CA VAL A 314 -11.69 -0.67 26.79
C VAL A 314 -11.19 0.34 25.75
N LYS A 315 -9.97 0.88 25.95
CA LYS A 315 -9.32 1.83 25.03
C LYS A 315 -8.65 1.18 23.82
N ASP A 316 -8.35 -0.12 23.88
CA ASP A 316 -7.65 -0.82 22.80
C ASP A 316 -8.46 -0.75 21.49
N LEU A 317 -7.75 -0.82 20.37
CA LEU A 317 -8.33 -0.74 19.04
C LEU A 317 -8.52 -2.14 18.46
N LEU A 318 -9.67 -2.39 17.85
CA LEU A 318 -9.94 -3.58 17.06
C LEU A 318 -10.19 -3.16 15.61
N LEU A 319 -9.35 -3.65 14.71
CA LEU A 319 -9.58 -3.66 13.28
C LEU A 319 -10.23 -4.99 12.90
N HIS A 320 -11.37 -4.95 12.23
CA HIS A 320 -12.03 -6.11 11.62
C HIS A 320 -11.98 -5.98 10.11
N GLY A 321 -11.53 -7.02 9.41
CA GLY A 321 -11.46 -7.02 7.95
C GLY A 321 -11.39 -8.42 7.35
N ASP A 322 -11.32 -8.48 6.03
CA ASP A 322 -11.33 -9.68 5.21
C ASP A 322 -9.96 -9.94 4.54
N SER A 323 -9.85 -11.07 3.82
CA SER A 323 -8.65 -11.48 3.07
C SER A 323 -8.43 -10.72 1.75
N GLU A 324 -9.37 -9.87 1.35
CA GLU A 324 -9.33 -9.15 0.06
C GLU A 324 -8.81 -7.70 0.20
N THR A 325 -8.49 -7.26 1.42
CA THR A 325 -8.20 -5.86 1.72
C THR A 325 -6.83 -5.64 2.37
N VAL A 326 -5.99 -4.78 1.77
CA VAL A 326 -4.75 -4.29 2.38
C VAL A 326 -4.97 -2.86 2.90
N TYR A 327 -5.01 -2.68 4.21
CA TYR A 327 -5.18 -1.36 4.84
C TYR A 327 -3.89 -0.53 4.81
N ALA A 328 -4.03 0.80 4.77
CA ALA A 328 -2.90 1.72 4.81
C ALA A 328 -2.25 1.74 6.22
N PRO A 329 -0.97 1.33 6.37
CA PRO A 329 -0.32 1.27 7.69
C PRO A 329 -0.23 2.65 8.38
N ALA A 330 -0.02 3.71 7.60
CA ALA A 330 0.08 5.08 8.10
C ALA A 330 -1.21 5.54 8.82
N SER A 331 -2.39 5.17 8.31
CA SER A 331 -3.67 5.50 8.93
C SER A 331 -3.84 4.78 10.28
N LEU A 332 -3.40 3.53 10.36
CA LEU A 332 -3.47 2.75 11.60
C LEU A 332 -2.47 3.23 12.64
N LYS A 333 -1.22 3.57 12.25
CA LYS A 333 -0.23 4.20 13.12
C LYS A 333 -0.77 5.52 13.69
N PHE A 334 -1.40 6.35 12.85
CA PHE A 334 -2.03 7.58 13.32
C PHE A 334 -3.05 7.31 14.43
N LEU A 335 -3.96 6.34 14.23
CA LEU A 335 -4.96 6.02 15.25
C LEU A 335 -4.32 5.49 16.54
N LYS A 336 -3.23 4.70 16.44
CA LYS A 336 -2.50 4.18 17.61
C LYS A 336 -1.89 5.28 18.48
N TYR A 337 -1.34 6.33 17.85
CA TYR A 337 -0.63 7.41 18.55
C TYR A 337 -1.53 8.59 18.94
N TYR A 338 -2.39 9.04 18.03
CA TYR A 338 -3.12 10.31 18.18
C TYR A 338 -4.57 10.16 18.64
N ALA A 339 -5.19 9.00 18.47
CA ALA A 339 -6.57 8.84 18.90
C ALA A 339 -6.63 8.73 20.43
N LYS A 340 -7.55 9.47 21.06
CA LYS A 340 -7.98 9.23 22.44
C LYS A 340 -9.06 8.16 22.48
N ASP A 341 -10.00 8.27 21.56
CA ASP A 341 -11.14 7.39 21.39
C ASP A 341 -11.55 7.35 19.92
N VAL A 342 -11.95 6.17 19.44
CA VAL A 342 -12.30 5.91 18.04
C VAL A 342 -13.70 5.30 18.00
N LEU A 343 -14.69 6.08 17.58
CA LEU A 343 -15.99 5.53 17.20
C LEU A 343 -15.81 4.63 15.96
N PRO A 344 -16.72 3.69 15.66
CA PRO A 344 -16.57 2.83 14.49
C PRO A 344 -16.35 3.62 13.19
N LEU A 345 -15.20 3.40 12.55
CA LEU A 345 -14.77 4.01 11.29
C LEU A 345 -14.61 2.93 10.22
N GLN A 346 -15.14 3.18 9.02
CA GLN A 346 -14.94 2.34 7.84
C GLN A 346 -13.81 2.87 6.95
N PHE A 347 -13.07 2.00 6.26
CA PHE A 347 -12.07 2.44 5.29
C PHE A 347 -12.68 2.60 3.91
N ARG A 348 -12.38 3.71 3.24
CA ARG A 348 -12.62 3.84 1.80
C ARG A 348 -11.44 3.25 1.05
N LEU A 349 -11.70 2.18 0.32
CA LEU A 349 -10.71 1.37 -0.36
C LEU A 349 -10.74 1.61 -1.86
N LYS A 350 -9.55 1.62 -2.47
CA LYS A 350 -9.41 1.59 -3.93
C LYS A 350 -9.89 0.24 -4.45
N PHE A 351 -10.81 0.22 -5.42
CA PHE A 351 -11.43 -1.01 -5.91
C PHE A 351 -10.65 -1.58 -7.10
N ASN A 352 -9.82 -2.58 -6.82
CA ASN A 352 -9.08 -3.33 -7.84
C ASN A 352 -9.76 -4.68 -8.10
N VAL A 353 -9.53 -5.25 -9.28
CA VAL A 353 -10.20 -6.48 -9.71
C VAL A 353 -9.23 -7.66 -9.78
N TYR A 354 -8.36 -7.73 -10.78
CA TYR A 354 -7.51 -8.90 -11.03
C TYR A 354 -6.09 -8.78 -10.47
N GLY A 355 -5.78 -7.60 -9.92
CA GLY A 355 -4.47 -7.15 -9.49
C GLY A 355 -4.51 -5.63 -9.33
N PHE A 356 -3.44 -5.04 -8.80
CA PHE A 356 -3.32 -3.58 -8.64
C PHE A 356 -3.19 -2.83 -9.98
N TYR A 357 -3.08 -3.57 -11.09
CA TYR A 357 -3.01 -3.04 -12.46
C TYR A 357 -4.39 -2.84 -13.13
N TRP A 358 -5.48 -3.36 -12.56
CA TRP A 358 -6.85 -3.18 -13.07
C TRP A 358 -7.79 -2.62 -12.02
N GLN A 359 -8.30 -1.41 -12.27
CA GLN A 359 -9.28 -0.74 -11.42
C GLN A 359 -10.67 -0.70 -12.05
N HIS A 360 -11.69 -0.86 -11.22
CA HIS A 360 -13.07 -0.64 -11.67
C HIS A 360 -13.34 0.87 -11.85
N PRO A 361 -13.89 1.33 -12.99
CA PRO A 361 -13.96 2.76 -13.32
C PRO A 361 -14.86 3.59 -12.41
N GLN A 362 -15.90 2.97 -11.84
CA GLN A 362 -16.97 3.66 -11.11
C GLN A 362 -17.15 3.19 -9.67
N ARG A 363 -16.29 2.31 -9.15
CA ARG A 363 -16.49 1.70 -7.83
C ARG A 363 -15.36 2.06 -6.87
N THR A 364 -15.76 2.33 -5.64
CA THR A 364 -14.90 2.32 -4.44
C THR A 364 -15.62 1.48 -3.39
N LEU A 365 -14.89 0.80 -2.52
CA LEU A 365 -15.50 -0.01 -1.47
C LEU A 365 -15.38 0.71 -0.12
N LEU A 366 -16.47 0.75 0.65
CA LEU A 366 -16.41 1.01 2.08
C LEU A 366 -16.41 -0.33 2.79
N HIS A 367 -15.27 -0.73 3.34
CA HIS A 367 -15.14 -2.01 4.02
C HIS A 367 -14.03 -1.95 5.06
N GLY A 368 -14.04 -2.92 5.97
CA GLY A 368 -13.18 -2.95 7.13
C GLY A 368 -13.57 -1.91 8.16
N VAL A 369 -13.56 -2.28 9.44
CA VAL A 369 -13.94 -1.37 10.52
C VAL A 369 -12.90 -1.35 11.60
N ILE A 370 -12.56 -0.14 12.04
CA ILE A 370 -11.76 0.07 13.24
C ILE A 370 -12.55 0.84 14.30
N SER A 371 -12.42 0.42 15.55
CA SER A 371 -13.07 1.06 16.70
C SER A 371 -12.29 0.78 17.98
N SER A 372 -12.41 1.69 18.95
CA SER A 372 -12.07 1.36 20.34
C SER A 372 -13.05 0.31 20.88
N LEU A 373 -12.54 -0.62 21.71
CA LEU A 373 -13.33 -1.73 22.26
C LEU A 373 -14.54 -1.28 23.08
N ASN A 374 -14.50 -0.08 23.66
CA ASN A 374 -15.63 0.53 24.36
C ASN A 374 -16.92 0.52 23.53
N HIS A 375 -16.81 0.83 22.24
CA HIS A 375 -17.94 1.04 21.35
C HIS A 375 -18.41 -0.26 20.66
N LEU A 376 -17.77 -1.38 20.96
CA LEU A 376 -18.08 -2.70 20.39
C LEU A 376 -18.98 -3.56 21.31
N HIS A 377 -19.56 -2.97 22.36
CA HIS A 377 -20.27 -3.68 23.44
C HIS A 377 -21.50 -4.52 23.01
N ASN A 378 -22.12 -4.23 21.85
CA ASN A 378 -23.21 -5.05 21.30
C ASN A 378 -22.77 -5.99 20.16
N GLY A 379 -21.46 -6.26 20.08
CA GLY A 379 -20.86 -7.13 19.09
C GLY A 379 -20.53 -6.41 17.78
N VAL A 380 -19.62 -7.01 17.02
CA VAL A 380 -19.18 -6.61 15.68
C VAL A 380 -20.36 -6.52 14.67
N ALA A 381 -21.54 -7.07 15.03
CA ALA A 381 -22.72 -7.17 14.19
C ALA A 381 -23.53 -5.88 13.97
N GLN A 382 -23.29 -4.80 14.74
CA GLN A 382 -23.98 -3.50 14.54
C GLN A 382 -23.09 -2.41 13.93
N ILE A 383 -21.91 -2.80 13.45
CA ILE A 383 -20.90 -1.91 12.90
C ILE A 383 -21.37 -1.16 11.63
N ASP A 384 -22.27 -1.75 10.85
CA ASP A 384 -22.78 -1.17 9.60
C ASP A 384 -23.67 0.08 9.79
N SER A 385 -24.07 0.39 11.03
CA SER A 385 -24.94 1.53 11.33
C SER A 385 -24.21 2.86 11.53
N TYR A 386 -22.88 2.87 11.58
CA TYR A 386 -22.10 4.08 11.86
C TYR A 386 -21.40 4.61 10.60
N SER A 387 -21.78 5.83 10.18
CA SER A 387 -21.47 6.43 8.86
C SER A 387 -20.18 7.26 8.82
N HIS A 388 -19.11 6.83 9.48
CA HIS A 388 -17.84 7.56 9.46
C HIS A 388 -16.80 6.82 8.62
N THR A 389 -16.13 7.56 7.72
CA THR A 389 -15.22 6.98 6.74
C THR A 389 -13.83 7.57 6.84
N LEU A 390 -12.83 6.72 6.69
CA LEU A 390 -11.41 7.07 6.57
C LEU A 390 -11.00 7.02 5.10
N GLY A 391 -10.55 8.18 4.62
CA GLY A 391 -10.20 8.39 3.21
C GLY A 391 -11.33 8.98 2.37
N ASP A 392 -10.99 9.38 1.16
CA ASP A 392 -11.88 9.97 0.18
C ASP A 392 -11.68 9.36 -1.22
N LEU A 393 -12.35 9.90 -2.24
CA LEU A 393 -12.32 9.36 -3.60
C LEU A 393 -10.93 9.39 -4.26
N ASN A 394 -9.99 10.18 -3.72
CA ASN A 394 -8.64 10.33 -4.26
C ASN A 394 -7.53 9.90 -3.25
N HIS A 395 -7.88 9.70 -1.98
CA HIS A 395 -6.95 9.34 -0.90
C HIS A 395 -7.54 8.16 -0.14
N PHE A 396 -7.20 6.96 -0.58
CA PHE A 396 -7.79 5.73 -0.08
C PHE A 396 -7.16 5.31 1.25
N GLY A 397 -7.97 4.79 2.17
CA GLY A 397 -7.52 4.16 3.42
C GLY A 397 -6.95 2.75 3.23
N GLY A 398 -6.85 2.28 1.99
CA GLY A 398 -6.31 0.97 1.63
C GLY A 398 -6.68 0.56 0.21
N TRP A 399 -6.40 -0.69 -0.11
CA TRP A 399 -6.67 -1.30 -1.41
C TRP A 399 -7.52 -2.56 -1.21
N HIS A 400 -8.56 -2.69 -2.00
CA HIS A 400 -9.37 -3.90 -2.10
C HIS A 400 -9.05 -4.58 -3.42
N CYS A 401 -8.97 -5.91 -3.43
CA CYS A 401 -8.83 -6.68 -4.66
C CYS A 401 -9.79 -7.87 -4.70
N GLN A 402 -10.86 -7.72 -5.47
CA GLN A 402 -11.99 -8.66 -5.49
C GLN A 402 -11.64 -10.03 -6.10
N LEU A 403 -10.88 -10.03 -7.19
CA LEU A 403 -10.58 -11.22 -8.00
C LEU A 403 -9.07 -11.34 -8.25
N CYS A 404 -8.25 -10.91 -7.29
CA CYS A 404 -6.83 -11.23 -7.26
C CYS A 404 -6.69 -12.72 -6.99
N LEU A 405 -6.95 -13.57 -7.97
CA LEU A 405 -6.96 -15.02 -7.89
C LEU A 405 -6.43 -15.58 -9.21
N SER A 406 -5.95 -16.82 -9.21
CA SER A 406 -5.64 -17.48 -10.47
C SER A 406 -6.93 -17.68 -11.30
N PRO A 407 -6.85 -17.72 -12.64
CA PRO A 407 -8.01 -17.99 -13.48
C PRO A 407 -8.79 -19.24 -13.07
N GLU A 408 -8.09 -20.31 -12.67
CA GLU A 408 -8.71 -21.56 -12.19
C GLU A 408 -9.45 -21.36 -10.87
N GLN A 409 -8.90 -20.56 -9.96
CA GLN A 409 -9.58 -20.20 -8.71
C GLN A 409 -10.80 -19.33 -8.96
N ILE A 410 -10.74 -18.39 -9.90
CA ILE A 410 -11.90 -17.57 -10.31
C ILE A 410 -13.00 -18.48 -10.87
N VAL A 411 -12.67 -19.44 -11.74
CA VAL A 411 -13.66 -20.42 -12.25
C VAL A 411 -14.31 -21.18 -11.09
N ARG A 412 -13.54 -21.67 -10.12
CA ARG A 412 -14.08 -22.37 -8.93
C ARG A 412 -14.93 -21.46 -8.04
N LEU A 413 -14.54 -20.20 -7.87
CA LEU A 413 -15.33 -19.19 -7.17
C LEU A 413 -16.69 -19.04 -7.85
N LEU A 414 -16.71 -18.88 -9.17
CA LEU A 414 -17.94 -18.72 -9.94
C LEU A 414 -18.83 -19.97 -9.92
N GLN A 415 -18.24 -21.17 -9.89
CA GLN A 415 -18.97 -22.44 -9.78
C GLN A 415 -19.55 -22.68 -8.37
N SER A 416 -18.84 -22.25 -7.32
CA SER A 416 -19.28 -22.43 -5.92
C SER A 416 -20.24 -21.34 -5.45
N SER A 417 -20.16 -20.15 -6.05
CA SER A 417 -21.01 -19.00 -5.74
C SER A 417 -22.37 -19.14 -6.43
N TYR A 418 -23.28 -19.91 -5.83
CA TYR A 418 -24.66 -20.07 -6.31
C TYR A 418 -25.52 -18.77 -6.27
N HIS A 419 -24.99 -17.64 -5.76
CA HIS A 419 -25.66 -16.35 -5.75
C HIS A 419 -24.67 -15.17 -5.87
N ASN A 420 -25.01 -14.18 -6.72
CA ASN A 420 -24.65 -12.74 -6.68
C ASN A 420 -23.50 -12.16 -7.54
N LEU A 421 -22.79 -12.91 -8.38
CA LEU A 421 -21.93 -12.29 -9.41
C LEU A 421 -22.65 -12.33 -10.77
N ASN A 422 -22.98 -11.15 -11.31
CA ASN A 422 -23.56 -11.00 -12.65
C ASN A 422 -22.48 -11.33 -13.69
N VAL A 423 -22.32 -12.61 -14.00
CA VAL A 423 -21.33 -13.08 -14.96
C VAL A 423 -22.00 -13.23 -16.31
N LYS A 424 -21.41 -12.63 -17.33
CA LYS A 424 -21.84 -12.84 -18.72
C LYS A 424 -21.11 -14.03 -19.30
N LEU A 425 -21.89 -14.98 -19.81
CA LEU A 425 -21.36 -16.14 -20.52
C LEU A 425 -20.72 -15.70 -21.86
N PRO A 426 -19.68 -16.40 -22.33
CA PRO A 426 -19.11 -16.14 -23.65
C PRO A 426 -20.19 -16.25 -24.73
N ASN A 427 -20.31 -15.23 -25.59
CA ASN A 427 -21.33 -15.15 -26.64
C ASN A 427 -20.96 -16.01 -27.86
N THR A 428 -20.76 -17.32 -27.67
CA THR A 428 -20.55 -18.27 -28.77
C THR A 428 -21.00 -19.68 -28.38
N SER A 429 -22.09 -20.13 -29.00
CA SER A 429 -22.67 -21.49 -28.97
C SER A 429 -23.44 -21.91 -27.71
N ARG A 430 -24.39 -22.85 -27.89
CA ARG A 430 -25.23 -23.46 -26.84
C ARG A 430 -24.45 -24.16 -25.71
N ASN A 431 -23.12 -24.28 -25.83
CA ASN A 431 -22.22 -24.95 -24.89
C ASN A 431 -21.13 -24.01 -24.34
N ALA A 432 -21.37 -22.69 -24.30
CA ALA A 432 -20.41 -21.75 -23.72
C ALA A 432 -20.24 -22.04 -22.21
N HIS A 433 -19.02 -22.39 -21.80
CA HIS A 433 -18.65 -22.60 -20.41
C HIS A 433 -17.60 -21.56 -20.00
N ILE A 434 -17.63 -21.16 -18.73
CA ILE A 434 -16.61 -20.30 -18.13
C ILE A 434 -15.44 -21.21 -17.75
N ASP A 435 -14.36 -21.14 -18.50
CA ASP A 435 -13.11 -21.85 -18.25
C ASP A 435 -11.97 -20.86 -17.94
N SER A 436 -10.79 -21.41 -17.61
CA SER A 436 -9.63 -20.57 -17.26
C SER A 436 -9.18 -19.71 -18.43
N PHE A 437 -9.30 -20.20 -19.67
CA PHE A 437 -8.93 -19.46 -20.88
C PHE A 437 -9.82 -18.23 -21.09
N TYR A 438 -11.13 -18.38 -20.91
CA TYR A 438 -12.06 -17.25 -20.96
C TYR A 438 -11.72 -16.18 -19.91
N ILE A 439 -11.43 -16.60 -18.68
CA ILE A 439 -11.03 -15.68 -17.61
C ILE A 439 -9.70 -14.99 -17.95
N GLN A 440 -8.70 -15.72 -18.46
CA GLN A 440 -7.44 -15.12 -18.91
C GLN A 440 -7.67 -14.04 -19.98
N ARG A 441 -8.56 -14.29 -20.94
CA ARG A 441 -8.91 -13.30 -21.97
C ARG A 441 -9.59 -12.06 -21.38
N LEU A 442 -10.47 -12.22 -20.39
CA LEU A 442 -11.06 -11.06 -19.69
C LEU A 442 -9.98 -10.25 -18.97
N ILE A 443 -9.05 -10.90 -18.27
CA ILE A 443 -7.95 -10.23 -17.56
C ILE A 443 -7.01 -9.53 -18.54
N SER A 444 -6.66 -10.19 -19.65
CA SER A 444 -5.83 -9.66 -20.72
C SER A 444 -6.42 -8.36 -21.29
N ASN A 445 -7.69 -8.43 -21.70
CA ASN A 445 -8.39 -7.33 -22.35
C ASN A 445 -8.87 -6.24 -21.37
N GLY A 446 -8.68 -6.43 -20.07
CA GLY A 446 -9.18 -5.52 -19.04
C GLY A 446 -10.70 -5.46 -18.98
N LEU A 447 -11.40 -6.57 -19.20
CA LEU A 447 -12.85 -6.66 -19.08
C LEU A 447 -13.23 -7.23 -17.72
N TYR A 448 -14.21 -6.64 -17.06
CA TYR A 448 -14.78 -7.20 -15.83
C TYR A 448 -15.51 -8.52 -16.12
N ILE A 449 -15.78 -9.31 -15.08
CA ILE A 449 -16.48 -10.60 -15.16
C ILE A 449 -17.91 -10.52 -15.75
N ASP A 450 -18.49 -9.31 -15.82
CA ASP A 450 -19.75 -9.07 -16.52
C ASP A 450 -19.60 -9.04 -18.06
N GLY A 451 -18.37 -9.16 -18.57
CA GLY A 451 -18.03 -9.15 -20.00
C GLY A 451 -18.38 -7.86 -20.73
N THR A 452 -18.65 -6.77 -20.02
CA THR A 452 -19.08 -5.48 -20.61
C THR A 452 -18.39 -4.27 -20.00
N THR A 453 -18.05 -4.30 -18.72
CA THR A 453 -17.40 -3.18 -18.05
C THR A 453 -15.91 -3.19 -18.37
N GLN A 454 -15.44 -2.17 -19.09
CA GLN A 454 -14.02 -1.94 -19.32
C GLN A 454 -13.37 -1.45 -18.02
N LEU A 455 -12.33 -2.15 -17.59
CA LEU A 455 -11.49 -1.80 -16.46
C LEU A 455 -10.46 -0.75 -16.87
N GLN A 456 -10.10 0.10 -15.91
CA GLN A 456 -9.05 1.09 -16.08
C GLN A 456 -7.69 0.43 -15.85
N ARG A 457 -6.83 0.49 -16.86
CA ARG A 457 -5.44 0.03 -16.75
C ARG A 457 -4.65 1.04 -15.94
N LEU A 458 -4.12 0.60 -14.81
CA LEU A 458 -3.28 1.43 -13.96
C LEU A 458 -1.82 1.21 -14.31
N ARG A 459 -1.01 2.28 -14.22
CA ARG A 459 0.44 2.21 -14.39
C ARG A 459 1.11 2.80 -13.15
N GLN A 460 2.14 2.12 -12.66
CA GLN A 460 2.87 2.53 -11.45
C GLN A 460 3.42 3.96 -11.55
N GLN A 461 3.87 4.40 -12.73
CA GLN A 461 4.48 5.71 -12.93
C GLN A 461 3.48 6.87 -12.94
N SER A 462 2.23 6.62 -13.35
CA SER A 462 1.20 7.67 -13.45
C SER A 462 0.31 7.77 -12.22
N GLU A 463 0.24 6.69 -11.43
CA GLU A 463 -0.73 6.54 -10.35
C GLU A 463 -0.07 6.63 -8.97
N LYS A 464 -0.30 7.74 -8.24
CA LYS A 464 0.16 7.91 -6.85
C LYS A 464 -0.29 6.77 -5.93
N TYR A 465 -1.51 6.28 -6.12
CA TYR A 465 -2.12 5.19 -5.33
C TYR A 465 -2.18 3.88 -6.13
N TYR A 466 -1.13 3.57 -6.90
CA TYR A 466 -1.08 2.34 -7.71
C TYR A 466 -1.32 1.07 -6.88
N ALA A 467 -0.45 0.80 -5.91
CA ALA A 467 -0.46 -0.39 -5.06
C ALA A 467 0.02 -0.06 -3.64
N PRO A 468 -0.15 -0.96 -2.66
CA PRO A 468 0.47 -0.80 -1.35
C PRO A 468 1.99 -0.62 -1.46
N GLU A 469 2.56 0.29 -0.68
CA GLU A 469 4.00 0.59 -0.70
C GLU A 469 4.85 -0.67 -0.47
N MET A 470 4.40 -1.57 0.41
CA MET A 470 5.05 -2.84 0.67
C MET A 470 5.14 -3.74 -0.58
N ALA A 471 4.09 -3.76 -1.40
CA ALA A 471 4.09 -4.52 -2.64
C ALA A 471 5.12 -3.97 -3.62
N LEU A 472 5.20 -2.64 -3.75
CA LEU A 472 6.17 -1.96 -4.61
C LEU A 472 7.61 -2.21 -4.17
N ARG A 473 7.88 -2.15 -2.86
CA ARG A 473 9.20 -2.41 -2.28
C ARG A 473 9.64 -3.85 -2.48
N LEU A 474 8.70 -4.80 -2.41
CA LEU A 474 8.92 -6.23 -2.59
C LEU A 474 8.36 -6.72 -3.94
N SER A 475 8.55 -5.93 -4.99
CA SER A 475 7.95 -6.19 -6.32
C SER A 475 8.28 -7.56 -6.90
N SER A 476 9.48 -8.09 -6.62
CA SER A 476 9.88 -9.43 -7.06
C SER A 476 9.09 -10.57 -6.40
N GLN A 477 8.50 -10.34 -5.23
CA GLN A 477 7.67 -11.32 -4.51
C GLN A 477 6.19 -11.19 -4.89
N PHE A 478 5.72 -9.97 -5.12
CA PHE A 478 4.31 -9.67 -5.41
C PHE A 478 4.06 -9.32 -6.89
N GLY A 479 4.93 -9.78 -7.78
CA GLY A 479 4.89 -9.43 -9.21
C GLY A 479 3.54 -9.74 -9.87
N GLN A 480 2.94 -10.88 -9.53
CA GLN A 480 1.62 -11.32 -9.99
C GLN A 480 0.47 -10.39 -9.57
N LEU A 481 0.63 -9.62 -8.50
CA LEU A 481 -0.35 -8.60 -8.08
C LEU A 481 -0.10 -7.25 -8.77
N LEU A 482 1.12 -7.02 -9.26
CA LEU A 482 1.57 -5.74 -9.81
C LEU A 482 1.61 -5.70 -11.34
N VAL A 483 1.69 -6.85 -12.01
CA VAL A 483 1.84 -6.95 -13.46
C VAL A 483 0.82 -7.94 -14.01
N ASN A 484 0.18 -7.57 -15.12
CA ASN A 484 -0.67 -8.48 -15.86
C ASN A 484 0.18 -9.51 -16.61
N LEU A 485 0.19 -10.75 -16.14
CA LEU A 485 0.92 -11.85 -16.80
C LEU A 485 0.22 -12.35 -18.08
N TYR A 486 -1.02 -11.91 -18.31
CA TYR A 486 -1.84 -12.31 -19.45
C TYR A 486 -1.93 -11.21 -20.51
N ASP A 487 -1.15 -10.14 -20.39
CA ASP A 487 -1.09 -9.08 -21.40
C ASP A 487 -0.56 -9.69 -22.70
N ILE A 488 -1.42 -9.82 -23.70
CA ILE A 488 -1.00 -10.20 -25.05
C ILE A 488 -0.54 -8.87 -25.64
N SER A 489 0.76 -8.72 -25.87
CA SER A 489 1.25 -7.60 -26.68
C SER A 489 0.54 -7.68 -28.03
N GLU A 490 -0.13 -6.60 -28.45
CA GLU A 490 -0.77 -6.43 -29.76
C GLU A 490 0.23 -6.52 -30.94
N GLU A 491 1.43 -7.07 -30.73
CA GLU A 491 2.47 -7.27 -31.75
C GLU A 491 2.19 -8.48 -32.66
N GLU A 492 1.16 -9.29 -32.38
CA GLU A 492 0.78 -10.43 -33.25
C GLU A 492 -0.33 -10.09 -34.26
N ASP A 493 -1.03 -8.95 -34.15
CA ASP A 493 -2.10 -8.57 -35.10
C ASP A 493 -1.61 -7.75 -36.31
N ASP A 494 -0.35 -7.30 -36.32
CA ASP A 494 0.25 -6.56 -37.44
C ASP A 494 0.97 -7.48 -38.46
N VAL A 495 1.24 -8.75 -38.13
CA VAL A 495 1.93 -9.69 -39.04
C VAL A 495 0.98 -10.30 -40.07
N ASP A 496 -0.32 -10.32 -39.79
CA ASP A 496 -1.34 -10.86 -40.69
C ASP A 496 -1.93 -9.82 -41.66
N ASN A 497 -1.62 -8.52 -41.48
CA ASN A 497 -2.06 -7.44 -42.37
C ASN A 497 -1.03 -7.03 -43.44
N GLU A 498 0.15 -7.66 -43.47
CA GLU A 498 1.15 -7.48 -44.55
C GLU A 498 1.18 -8.65 -45.56
N MET A 499 0.24 -9.60 -45.47
CA MET A 499 0.07 -10.71 -46.43
C MET A 499 -1.31 -10.71 -47.13
N GLU A 500 -1.82 -9.54 -47.51
CA GLU A 500 -2.83 -9.41 -48.58
C GLU A 500 -2.34 -8.55 -49.75
#